data_AF-A0A9Q9AY75-F1
#
_entry.id   AF-A0A9Q9AY75-F1
#
_cell.length_a   1.000
_cell.length_b   1.000
_cell.length_c   1.000
_cell.angle_alpha   90.00
_cell.angle_beta   90.00
_cell.angle_gamma   90.00
#
_symmetry.space_group_name_H-M   'P 1'
#
loop_
_entity.id
_entity.type
_entity.pdbx_description
1 polymer ?
#
loop_
_entity_poly.entity_id
_entity_poly.type
_entity_poly.pdbx_seq_one_letter_code
_entity_poly.pdbx_strand_id
1 'polypeptide(L)'
;MAAPQSERCLRELLDTLPAELYQRIYDMTFTAESTTVYPAHKDHRFPAMLQVDSISRKQFAQSYYTNTTFEFIEALDLAYWLDSLTCETQLLLRSIYLPWSEEWDWNILFACSGDGLGTVVEFV
;
A
#
# COMPACT_ATOMS: atom_id res chain seq x y z
N MET A 1 18.11 -44.81 5.79
CA MET A 1 18.53 -44.00 4.63
C MET A 1 17.45 -42.94 4.42
N ALA A 2 17.69 -41.69 4.82
CA ALA A 2 16.73 -40.61 4.63
C ALA A 2 16.84 -40.11 3.17
N ALA A 3 15.70 -40.00 2.48
CA ALA A 3 15.64 -39.49 1.12
C ALA A 3 16.08 -38.01 1.07
N PRO A 4 16.70 -37.54 -0.03
CA PRO A 4 17.04 -36.14 -0.20
C PRO A 4 15.75 -35.32 -0.14
N GLN A 5 15.64 -34.43 0.84
CA GLN A 5 14.54 -33.47 0.91
C GLN A 5 14.73 -32.50 -0.27
N SER A 6 14.02 -32.76 -1.36
CA SER A 6 13.79 -31.76 -2.41
C SER A 6 13.25 -30.52 -1.72
N GLU A 7 13.96 -29.39 -1.80
CA GLU A 7 13.49 -28.10 -1.32
C GLU A 7 12.20 -27.75 -2.08
N ARG A 8 11.06 -28.08 -1.48
CA ARG A 8 9.75 -27.68 -2.01
C ARG A 8 9.71 -26.16 -2.00
N CYS A 9 9.25 -25.58 -3.10
CA CYS A 9 9.10 -24.13 -3.15
C CYS A 9 8.05 -23.70 -2.10
N LEU A 10 8.21 -22.51 -1.50
CA LEU A 10 7.26 -21.96 -0.53
C LEU A 10 5.81 -22.01 -1.07
N ARG A 11 5.62 -21.74 -2.36
CA ARG A 11 4.30 -21.78 -3.01
C ARG A 11 3.70 -23.19 -3.01
N GLU A 12 4.50 -24.22 -3.28
CA GLU A 12 4.05 -25.61 -3.24
C GLU A 12 3.67 -26.05 -1.82
N LEU A 13 4.36 -25.53 -0.79
CA LEU A 13 3.99 -25.80 0.60
C LEU A 13 2.69 -25.10 0.99
N LEU A 14 2.50 -23.85 0.56
CA LEU A 14 1.27 -23.10 0.80
C LEU A 14 0.05 -23.75 0.12
N ASP A 15 0.21 -24.31 -1.08
CA ASP A 15 -0.87 -24.99 -1.82
C ASP A 15 -1.32 -26.30 -1.15
N THR A 16 -0.49 -26.89 -0.27
CA THR A 16 -0.87 -28.09 0.49
C THR A 16 -1.61 -27.81 1.79
N LEU A 17 -1.75 -26.54 2.17
CA LEU A 17 -2.44 -26.17 3.40
C LEU A 17 -3.97 -26.24 3.22
N PRO A 18 -4.70 -26.68 4.25
CA PRO A 18 -6.14 -26.42 4.33
C PRO A 18 -6.43 -24.93 4.17
N ALA A 19 -7.51 -24.60 3.47
CA ALA A 19 -7.88 -23.23 3.11
C ALA A 19 -7.92 -22.28 4.33
N GLU A 20 -8.37 -22.75 5.49
CA GLU A 20 -8.41 -21.96 6.73
C GLU A 20 -7.02 -21.55 7.23
N LEU A 21 -6.04 -22.45 7.14
CA LEU A 21 -4.67 -22.17 7.57
C LEU A 21 -3.94 -21.28 6.56
N TYR A 22 -4.17 -21.52 5.26
CA TYR A 22 -3.69 -20.63 4.21
C TYR A 22 -4.20 -19.21 4.46
N GLN A 23 -5.51 -19.04 4.62
CA GLN A 23 -6.13 -17.74 4.83
C GLN A 23 -5.59 -17.07 6.10
N ARG A 24 -5.44 -17.82 7.20
CA ARG A 24 -4.94 -17.24 8.46
C ARG A 24 -3.48 -16.79 8.37
N ILE A 25 -2.61 -17.59 7.77
CA ILE A 25 -1.21 -17.19 7.54
C ILE A 25 -1.17 -15.98 6.62
N TYR A 26 -2.01 -15.99 5.58
CA TYR A 26 -2.14 -14.91 4.64
C TYR A 26 -2.57 -13.61 5.32
N ASP A 27 -3.66 -13.63 6.09
CA ASP A 27 -4.17 -12.46 6.83
C ASP A 27 -3.11 -11.91 7.79
N MET A 28 -2.32 -12.77 8.42
CA MET A 28 -1.26 -12.37 9.35
C MET A 28 0.01 -11.81 8.68
N THR A 29 0.28 -12.14 7.42
CA THR A 29 1.58 -11.81 6.76
C THR A 29 1.44 -10.92 5.54
N PHE A 30 0.25 -10.84 4.94
CA PHE A 30 -0.06 -10.07 3.73
C PHE A 30 -1.14 -9.00 3.97
N THR A 31 -1.52 -8.74 5.23
CA THR A 31 -2.35 -7.59 5.59
C THR A 31 -1.48 -6.56 6.29
N ALA A 32 -1.45 -5.33 5.77
CA ALA A 32 -0.77 -4.23 6.44
C ALA A 32 -1.51 -3.81 7.71
N GLU A 33 -0.78 -3.69 8.81
CA GLU A 33 -1.28 -3.04 10.03
C GLU A 33 -1.50 -1.54 9.78
N SER A 34 -2.41 -0.95 10.54
CA SER A 34 -2.63 0.50 10.50
C SER A 34 -1.39 1.23 11.01
N THR A 35 -0.86 2.13 10.18
CA THR A 35 0.38 2.85 10.49
C THR A 35 0.38 4.25 9.89
N THR A 36 1.19 5.15 10.44
CA THR A 36 1.44 6.47 9.87
C THR A 36 2.84 6.49 9.29
N VAL A 37 2.97 6.87 8.03
CA VAL A 37 4.27 6.94 7.34
C VAL A 37 4.50 8.32 6.74
N TYR A 38 5.77 8.65 6.55
CA TYR A 38 6.24 9.89 5.95
C TYR A 38 6.98 9.57 4.63
N PRO A 39 6.30 9.52 3.48
CA PRO A 39 6.92 9.07 2.23
C PRO A 39 8.07 9.94 1.75
N ALA A 40 8.02 11.24 2.06
CA ALA A 40 9.04 12.22 1.73
C ALA A 40 10.32 12.08 2.58
N HIS A 41 10.27 11.30 3.66
CA HIS A 41 11.42 11.11 4.53
C HIS A 41 12.47 10.22 3.85
N LYS A 42 13.75 10.61 3.93
CA LYS A 42 14.86 9.88 3.27
C LYS A 42 15.01 8.42 3.71
N ASP A 43 14.57 8.12 4.92
CA ASP A 43 14.62 6.77 5.49
C ASP A 43 13.37 5.95 5.19
N HIS A 44 12.37 6.53 4.52
CA HIS A 44 11.18 5.80 4.14
C HIS A 44 11.53 4.73 3.10
N ARG A 45 11.28 3.48 3.47
CA ARG A 45 11.36 2.34 2.56
C ARG A 45 9.99 1.72 2.47
N PHE A 46 9.54 1.50 1.24
CA PHE A 46 8.35 0.71 1.00
C PHE A 46 8.53 -0.70 1.61
N PRO A 47 7.47 -1.28 2.19
CA PRO A 47 7.50 -2.65 2.67
C PRO A 47 8.01 -3.60 1.60
N ALA A 48 8.87 -4.54 1.99
CA ALA A 48 9.44 -5.52 1.06
C ALA A 48 8.38 -6.30 0.27
N MET A 49 7.18 -6.47 0.86
CA MET A 49 6.01 -7.10 0.24
C MET A 49 5.53 -6.41 -1.05
N LEU A 50 5.76 -5.11 -1.19
CA LEU A 50 5.47 -4.39 -2.43
C LEU A 50 6.49 -4.67 -3.54
N GLN A 51 7.60 -5.36 -3.24
CA GLN A 51 8.73 -5.60 -4.15
C GLN A 51 8.86 -7.07 -4.60
N VAL A 52 8.09 -8.01 -4.04
CA VAL A 52 8.29 -9.46 -4.24
C VAL A 52 7.82 -9.92 -5.62
N ASP A 53 6.50 -9.93 -5.85
CA ASP A 53 5.90 -10.34 -7.12
C ASP A 53 4.61 -9.56 -7.38
N SER A 54 4.14 -9.57 -8.63
CA SER A 54 3.02 -8.75 -9.07
C SER A 54 1.69 -9.13 -8.39
N ILE A 55 1.47 -10.41 -8.08
CA ILE A 55 0.24 -10.91 -7.47
C ILE A 55 0.22 -10.49 -6.00
N SER A 56 1.27 -10.83 -5.25
CA SER A 56 1.37 -10.47 -3.84
C SER A 56 1.41 -8.95 -3.64
N ARG A 57 2.07 -8.20 -4.54
CA ARG A 57 2.03 -6.73 -4.52
C ARG A 57 0.62 -6.20 -4.66
N LYS A 58 -0.18 -6.71 -5.62
CA LYS A 58 -1.54 -6.21 -5.83
C LYS A 58 -2.42 -6.43 -4.60
N GLN A 59 -2.33 -7.61 -4.01
CA GLN A 59 -3.12 -7.96 -2.83
C GLN A 59 -2.66 -7.19 -1.58
N PHE A 60 -1.34 -7.08 -1.35
CA PHE A 60 -0.80 -6.33 -0.21
C PHE A 60 -1.03 -4.82 -0.35
N ALA A 61 -0.87 -4.25 -1.56
CA ALA A 61 -1.03 -2.82 -1.82
C ALA A 61 -2.40 -2.31 -1.38
N GLN A 62 -3.47 -3.08 -1.63
CA GLN A 62 -4.80 -2.70 -1.19
C GLN A 62 -4.85 -2.47 0.33
N SER A 63 -4.39 -3.44 1.12
CA SER A 63 -4.36 -3.28 2.58
C SER A 63 -3.42 -2.16 3.03
N TYR A 64 -2.26 -2.03 2.39
CA TYR A 64 -1.26 -1.02 2.72
C TYR A 64 -1.78 0.40 2.51
N TYR A 65 -2.22 0.75 1.31
CA TYR A 65 -2.67 2.11 1.00
C TYR A 65 -4.00 2.49 1.67
N THR A 66 -4.83 1.49 2.03
CA THR A 66 -6.08 1.71 2.76
C THR A 66 -5.83 1.94 4.26
N ASN A 67 -4.91 1.20 4.86
CA ASN A 67 -4.68 1.22 6.31
C ASN A 67 -3.57 2.18 6.73
N THR A 68 -2.82 2.73 5.78
CA THR A 68 -1.71 3.65 6.06
C THR A 68 -2.19 5.10 5.94
N THR A 69 -1.91 5.90 6.96
CA THR A 69 -2.01 7.36 6.89
C THR A 69 -0.69 7.91 6.39
N PHE A 70 -0.73 8.63 5.27
CA PHE A 70 0.46 9.23 4.67
C PHE A 70 0.56 10.69 5.09
N GLU A 71 1.60 11.01 5.87
CA GLU A 71 1.85 12.35 6.36
C GLU A 71 2.92 13.05 5.54
N PHE A 72 2.65 14.31 5.18
CA PHE A 72 3.57 15.16 4.44
C PHE A 72 3.72 16.50 5.16
N ILE A 73 4.95 17.03 5.15
CA ILE A 73 5.23 18.36 5.68
C ILE A 73 4.97 19.42 4.60
N GLU A 74 5.40 19.14 3.37
CA GLU A 74 5.28 20.05 2.24
C GLU A 74 4.28 19.52 1.20
N ALA A 75 3.41 20.40 0.69
CA ALA A 75 2.44 20.05 -0.34
C ALA A 75 3.11 19.63 -1.67
N LEU A 76 4.30 20.17 -1.96
CA LEU A 76 5.08 19.77 -3.13
C LEU A 76 5.51 18.31 -3.04
N ASP A 77 5.93 17.84 -1.87
CA ASP A 77 6.30 16.44 -1.67
C ASP A 77 5.10 15.50 -1.89
N LEU A 78 3.92 15.91 -1.43
CA LEU A 78 2.68 15.19 -1.69
C LEU A 78 2.40 15.11 -3.20
N ALA A 79 2.50 16.23 -3.93
CA ALA A 79 2.24 16.26 -5.37
C ALA A 79 3.23 15.36 -6.13
N TYR A 80 4.53 15.47 -5.85
CA TYR A 80 5.55 14.61 -6.47
C TYR A 80 5.33 13.13 -6.14
N TRP A 81 4.92 12.83 -4.91
CA TRP A 81 4.63 11.46 -4.52
C TRP A 81 3.39 10.92 -5.24
N LEU A 82 2.30 11.68 -5.31
CA LEU A 82 1.09 11.27 -6.05
C LEU A 82 1.38 11.03 -7.53
N ASP A 83 2.16 11.91 -8.17
CA ASP A 83 2.58 11.76 -9.57
C ASP A 83 3.43 10.49 -9.79
N SER A 84 4.14 10.02 -8.76
CA SER A 84 4.90 8.77 -8.83
C SER A 84 4.04 7.51 -8.73
N LEU A 85 2.79 7.64 -8.25
CA LEU A 85 1.87 6.53 -8.09
C LEU A 85 1.00 6.33 -9.33
N THR A 86 0.69 5.06 -9.63
CA THR A 86 -0.29 4.74 -10.67
C THR A 86 -1.71 5.11 -10.24
N CYS A 87 -2.60 5.38 -11.20
CA CYS A 87 -4.01 5.69 -10.91
C CYS A 87 -4.69 4.60 -10.06
N GLU A 88 -4.44 3.31 -10.34
CA GLU A 88 -4.99 2.20 -9.54
C GLU A 88 -4.55 2.29 -8.07
N THR A 89 -3.32 2.73 -7.81
CA THR A 89 -2.79 2.90 -6.47
C THR A 89 -3.35 4.13 -5.77
N GLN A 90 -3.50 5.25 -6.49
CA GLN A 90 -4.08 6.47 -5.95
C GLN A 90 -5.52 6.25 -5.49
N LEU A 91 -6.30 5.41 -6.19
CA LEU A 91 -7.67 5.05 -5.79
C LEU A 91 -7.73 4.27 -4.47
N LEU A 92 -6.63 3.65 -4.05
CA LEU A 92 -6.54 2.92 -2.77
C LEU A 92 -6.20 3.84 -1.59
N LEU A 93 -5.77 5.08 -1.85
CA LEU A 93 -5.41 6.03 -0.80
C LEU A 93 -6.66 6.46 -0.05
N ARG A 94 -6.63 6.28 1.28
CA ARG A 94 -7.76 6.62 2.14
C ARG A 94 -7.50 7.81 3.04
N SER A 95 -6.27 7.97 3.53
CA SER A 95 -5.92 8.99 4.53
C SER A 95 -4.59 9.63 4.18
N ILE A 96 -4.62 10.96 4.01
CA ILE A 96 -3.44 11.79 3.79
C ILE A 96 -3.51 12.94 4.79
N TYR A 97 -2.41 13.19 5.50
CA TYR A 97 -2.33 14.22 6.52
C TYR A 97 -1.33 15.32 6.11
N LEU A 98 -1.77 16.57 6.24
CA LEU A 98 -0.99 17.79 5.95
C LEU A 98 -1.18 18.79 7.12
N PRO A 99 -0.25 18.84 8.09
CA PRO A 99 -0.44 19.61 9.32
C PRO A 99 -0.47 21.13 9.13
N TRP A 100 0.01 21.66 8.00
CA TRP A 100 0.19 23.11 7.78
C TRP A 100 -0.61 23.64 6.58
N SER A 101 -1.70 22.98 6.19
CA SER A 101 -2.54 23.39 5.07
C SER A 101 -3.62 24.39 5.50
N GLU A 102 -3.28 25.66 5.69
CA GLU A 102 -4.30 26.68 6.00
C GLU A 102 -5.12 27.12 4.77
N GLU A 103 -4.61 27.02 3.54
CA GLU A 103 -5.35 27.43 2.33
C GLU A 103 -4.75 26.73 1.09
N TRP A 104 -5.35 25.64 0.61
CA TRP A 104 -5.07 25.13 -0.75
C TRP A 104 -6.35 24.92 -1.56
N ASP A 105 -6.24 25.29 -2.83
CA ASP A 105 -7.25 25.11 -3.87
C ASP A 105 -7.29 23.64 -4.29
N TRP A 106 -8.28 22.91 -3.76
CA TRP A 106 -8.47 21.45 -3.92
C TRP A 106 -8.51 20.95 -5.36
N ASN A 107 -8.64 21.85 -6.33
CA ASN A 107 -8.65 21.56 -7.76
C ASN A 107 -7.36 20.91 -8.29
N ILE A 108 -6.23 21.00 -7.57
CA ILE A 108 -4.96 20.38 -8.00
C ILE A 108 -4.93 18.86 -7.72
N LEU A 109 -5.61 18.37 -6.68
CA LEU A 109 -5.57 16.96 -6.27
C LEU A 109 -6.52 16.05 -7.06
N PHE A 110 -7.58 16.60 -7.68
CA PHE A 110 -8.56 15.81 -8.45
C PHE A 110 -8.14 15.50 -9.90
N ALA A 111 -7.03 16.07 -10.38
CA ALA A 111 -6.64 15.98 -11.79
C ALA A 111 -6.26 14.56 -12.28
N CYS A 112 -5.97 13.62 -11.37
CA CYS A 112 -5.67 12.24 -11.73
C CYS A 112 -6.91 11.32 -11.83
N SER A 113 -8.08 11.79 -11.40
CA SER A 113 -9.34 11.06 -11.57
C SER A 113 -10.05 11.55 -12.84
N GLY A 114 -9.66 10.99 -13.99
CA GLY A 114 -10.32 11.23 -15.28
C GLY A 114 -11.79 10.80 -15.33
N ASP A 115 -12.27 10.11 -14.30
CA ASP A 115 -13.67 9.81 -14.06
C ASP A 115 -14.09 10.62 -12.83
N GLY A 116 -15.11 11.47 -12.94
CA GLY A 116 -15.59 12.40 -11.90
C GLY A 116 -16.13 11.78 -10.61
N LEU A 117 -15.61 10.62 -10.20
CA LEU A 117 -15.78 9.96 -8.91
C LEU A 117 -14.50 10.17 -8.09
N GLY A 118 -14.27 11.41 -7.68
CA GLY A 118 -13.15 11.73 -6.78
C GLY A 118 -13.31 10.98 -5.46
N THR A 119 -12.32 10.13 -5.14
CA THR A 119 -12.18 9.55 -3.80
C THR A 119 -12.04 10.70 -2.82
N VAL A 120 -13.01 10.82 -1.90
CA VAL A 120 -12.93 11.75 -0.78
C VAL A 120 -11.82 11.24 0.14
N VAL A 121 -10.64 11.86 0.04
CA VAL A 121 -9.57 11.68 1.02
C VAL A 121 -10.05 12.40 2.28
N GLU A 122 -10.36 11.65 3.33
CA GLU A 122 -10.67 12.25 4.63
C GLU A 122 -9.35 12.76 5.24
N PHE A 123 -9.27 14.09 5.38
CA PHE A 123 -8.22 14.76 6.12
C PHE A 123 -8.62 14.71 7.61
N VAL A 124 -7.85 13.97 8.41
CA VAL A 124 -8.01 13.91 9.89
C VAL A 124 -7.13 14.96 10.53
#